data_AF-A0A966TGN4-F1
#
_entry.id   AF-A0A966TGN4-F1
#
_cell.length_a   1.000
_cell.length_b   1.000
_cell.length_c   1.000
_cell.angle_alpha   90.00
_cell.angle_beta   90.00
_cell.angle_gamma   90.00
#
_symmetry.space_group_name_H-M   'P 1'
#
loop_
_entity.id
_entity.type
_entity.pdbx_description
1 polymer ?
#
loop_
_entity_poly.entity_id
_entity_poly.type
_entity_poly.pdbx_seq_one_letter_code
_entity_poly.pdbx_strand_id
1 'polypeptide(L)' 'MAMSYKDVKRRLDAGEVIVLDGATGTELQRRGAQMDPSAWCGPASLNNSELLTQVHLDYIKAGADVI' A
#
# COMPACT_ATOMS: atom_id res chain seq x y z
N MET A 1 6.16 14.29 6.90
CA MET A 1 7.55 13.78 6.85
C MET A 1 7.44 12.28 6.67
N ALA A 2 7.98 11.72 5.58
CA ALA A 2 7.94 10.27 5.35
C ALA A 2 8.79 9.55 6.41
N MET A 3 8.28 8.47 7.01
CA MET A 3 9.05 7.67 7.94
C MET A 3 10.17 6.92 7.20
N SER A 4 11.39 7.01 7.72
CA SER A 4 12.49 6.21 7.21
C SER A 4 12.50 4.82 7.85
N TYR A 5 13.22 3.87 7.25
CA TYR A 5 13.47 2.56 7.87
C TYR A 5 14.05 2.67 9.29
N LYS A 6 14.86 3.71 9.56
CA LYS A 6 15.41 3.97 10.90
C LYS A 6 14.32 4.35 11.90
N ASP A 7 13.30 5.09 11.46
CA ASP A 7 12.16 5.49 12.31
C ASP A 7 11.28 4.29 12.65
N VAL A 8 10.97 3.46 11.65
CA VAL A 8 10.22 2.21 11.85
C VAL A 8 10.96 1.30 12.82
N LYS A 9 12.26 1.09 12.63
CA LYS A 9 13.08 0.28 13.55
C LYS A 9 13.04 0.83 14.97
N ARG A 10 13.22 2.14 15.15
CA ARG A 10 13.20 2.79 16.48
C ARG A 10 11.88 2.56 17.20
N ARG A 11 10.74 2.70 16.51
CA ARG A 11 9.40 2.46 17.07
C ARG A 11 9.21 1.00 17.46
N LEU A 12 9.65 0.06 16.62
CA LEU A 12 9.63 -1.37 16.92
C LEU A 12 10.49 -1.73 18.15
N ASP A 13 11.71 -1.19 18.24
CA ASP A 13 12.60 -1.40 19.39
C ASP A 13 11.99 -0.83 20.69
N ALA A 14 11.13 0.19 20.59
CA ALA A 14 10.39 0.77 21.71
C ALA A 14 9.10 0.00 22.07
N GLY A 15 8.78 -1.08 21.36
CA GLY A 15 7.58 -1.89 21.58
C GLY A 15 6.29 -1.27 21.03
N GLU A 16 6.39 -0.26 20.17
CA GLU A 16 5.23 0.31 19.48
C GLU A 16 4.68 -0.64 18.40
N VAL A 17 3.39 -0.52 18.12
CA VAL A 17 2.77 -1.20 16.98
C VAL A 17 2.98 -0.37 15.71
N ILE A 18 3.40 -1.03 14.64
CA ILE A 18 3.49 -0.47 13.29
C ILE A 18 2.41 -1.10 12.42
N VAL A 19 1.61 -0.28 11.75
CA VAL A 19 0.54 -0.74 10.86
C VAL A 19 1.03 -0.75 9.41
N LEU A 20 1.10 -1.93 8.80
CA LEU A 20 1.34 -2.08 7.35
C LEU A 20 0.03 -1.87 6.58
N ASP A 21 0.14 -1.46 5.30
CA ASP A 21 -1.00 -1.38 4.40
C ASP A 21 -1.66 -2.74 4.12
N GLY A 22 -2.81 -2.69 3.44
CA GLY A 22 -3.62 -3.85 3.13
C GLY A 22 -3.39 -4.42 1.72
N ALA A 23 -4.33 -5.23 1.27
CA ALA A 23 -4.26 -5.90 -0.03
C ALA A 23 -4.43 -4.93 -1.22
N THR A 24 -3.35 -4.30 -1.66
CA THR A 24 -3.34 -3.33 -2.77
C THR A 24 -3.89 -3.89 -4.09
N GLY A 25 -3.49 -5.10 -4.49
CA GLY A 25 -4.02 -5.72 -5.72
C GLY A 25 -5.53 -6.01 -5.67
N THR A 26 -6.05 -6.35 -4.50
CA THR A 26 -7.49 -6.58 -4.30
C THR A 26 -8.27 -5.27 -4.42
N GLU A 27 -7.74 -4.19 -3.84
CA GLU A 27 -8.35 -2.86 -3.96
C GLU A 27 -8.32 -2.32 -5.39
N LEU A 28 -7.23 -2.54 -6.13
CA LEU A 28 -7.17 -2.22 -7.56
C LEU A 28 -8.28 -2.93 -8.33
N GLN A 29 -8.41 -4.24 -8.16
CA GLN A 29 -9.46 -5.03 -8.82
C GLN A 29 -10.87 -4.56 -8.42
N ARG A 30 -11.10 -4.31 -7.13
CA ARG A 30 -12.38 -3.83 -6.60
C ARG A 30 -12.79 -2.49 -7.22
N ARG A 31 -11.82 -1.64 -7.56
CA ARG A 31 -12.02 -0.33 -8.18
C ARG A 31 -12.05 -0.38 -9.72
N GLY A 32 -12.03 -1.58 -10.30
CA GLY A 32 -12.23 -1.80 -11.74
C GLY A 32 -10.94 -1.94 -12.56
N ALA A 33 -9.76 -1.98 -11.94
CA ALA A 33 -8.54 -2.29 -12.67
C ALA A 33 -8.60 -3.72 -13.21
N GLN A 34 -8.24 -3.90 -14.48
CA GLN A 34 -8.18 -5.22 -15.10
C GLN A 34 -6.98 -5.99 -14.56
N MET A 35 -7.23 -7.18 -14.01
CA MET A 35 -6.18 -8.09 -13.55
C MET A 35 -5.67 -8.94 -14.71
N ASP A 36 -4.36 -9.15 -14.75
CA ASP A 36 -3.75 -10.06 -15.71
C ASP A 36 -3.89 -11.52 -15.21
N PRO A 37 -4.31 -12.48 -16.06
CA PRO A 37 -4.45 -13.88 -15.65
C PRO A 37 -3.14 -14.56 -15.22
N SER A 38 -1.99 -14.07 -15.68
CA SER A 38 -0.67 -14.63 -15.43
C SER A 38 0.16 -13.84 -14.41
N ALA A 39 -0.06 -12.53 -14.32
CA ALA A 39 0.72 -11.59 -13.51
C ALA A 39 -0.12 -10.79 -12.49
N TRP A 40 -1.42 -11.10 -12.38
CA TRP A 40 -2.37 -10.45 -11.48
C TRP A 40 -2.32 -8.92 -11.61
N CYS A 41 -2.06 -8.21 -10.52
CA CYS A 41 -2.06 -6.77 -10.47
C CYS A 41 -0.75 -6.14 -10.94
N GLY A 42 0.29 -6.92 -11.27
CA GLY A 42 1.58 -6.37 -11.71
C GLY A 42 1.42 -5.37 -12.87
N PRO A 43 0.80 -5.77 -14.00
CA PRO A 43 0.48 -4.85 -15.09
C PRO A 43 -0.55 -3.79 -14.71
N ALA A 44 -1.53 -4.15 -13.87
CA ALA A 44 -2.57 -3.22 -13.43
C ALA A 44 -2.00 -2.04 -12.64
N SER A 45 -1.02 -2.28 -11.78
CA SER A 45 -0.30 -1.26 -11.01
C SER A 45 0.48 -0.31 -11.92
N LEU A 46 1.12 -0.82 -12.98
CA LEU A 46 1.87 0.01 -13.94
C LEU A 46 0.95 0.90 -14.79
N ASN A 47 -0.19 0.34 -15.21
CA ASN A 47 -1.11 1.02 -16.14
C ASN A 47 -2.13 1.94 -15.44
N ASN A 48 -2.29 1.84 -14.12
CA ASN A 48 -3.28 2.59 -13.34
C ASN A 48 -2.63 3.34 -12.17
N SER A 49 -1.58 4.12 -12.45
CA SER A 49 -0.78 4.79 -11.41
C SER A 49 -1.60 5.74 -10.52
N GLU A 50 -2.58 6.47 -11.08
CA GLU A 50 -3.49 7.32 -10.31
C GLU A 50 -4.37 6.51 -9.37
N LEU A 51 -4.93 5.40 -9.85
CA LEU A 51 -5.76 4.52 -9.04
C LEU A 51 -4.95 3.85 -7.93
N LEU A 52 -3.74 3.38 -8.24
CA LEU A 52 -2.79 2.83 -7.27
C LEU A 52 -2.44 3.88 -6.20
N THR A 53 -2.18 5.11 -6.62
CA THR A 53 -1.94 6.22 -5.69
C THR A 53 -3.13 6.43 -4.76
N GLN A 54 -4.35 6.39 -5.29
CA GLN A 54 -5.55 6.52 -4.46
C GLN A 54 -5.71 5.38 -3.45
N VAL A 55 -5.39 4.13 -3.85
CA VAL A 55 -5.39 2.98 -2.94
C VAL A 55 -4.43 3.22 -1.76
N HIS A 56 -3.19 3.62 -2.03
CA HIS A 56 -2.22 3.90 -0.99
C HIS A 56 -2.62 5.10 -0.11
N LEU A 57 -3.18 6.17 -0.71
CA LEU A 57 -3.70 7.31 0.05
C LEU A 57 -4.83 6.91 0.99
N ASP A 58 -5.67 5.96 0.60
CA ASP A 58 -6.74 5.46 1.46
C ASP A 58 -6.18 4.64 2.63
N TYR A 59 -5.12 3.84 2.43
CA TYR A 59 -4.41 3.16 3.52
C TYR A 59 -3.72 4.15 4.48
N ILE A 60 -3.09 5.20 3.95
CA ILE A 60 -2.51 6.28 4.78
C ILE A 60 -3.62 6.92 5.64
N LYS A 61 -4.77 7.25 5.05
CA LYS A 61 -5.91 7.83 5.77
C LYS A 61 -6.50 6.88 6.82
N ALA A 62 -6.44 5.58 6.57
CA ALA A 62 -6.87 4.54 7.51
C ALA A 62 -5.87 4.32 8.68
N GLY A 63 -4.68 4.93 8.62
CA GLY A 63 -3.66 4.86 9.66
C GLY A 63 -2.50 3.91 9.37
N ALA A 64 -2.30 3.50 8.11
CA ALA A 64 -1.10 2.76 7.74
C ALA A 64 0.16 3.63 7.96
N ASP A 65 1.13 3.06 8.67
CA ASP A 65 2.45 3.62 8.91
C ASP A 65 3.42 3.36 7.75
N VAL A 66 3.19 2.27 7.01
CA VAL A 66 4.01 1.79 5.91
C VAL A 66 3.12 1.45 4.71
N ILE A 67 3.58 1.85 3.53
CA ILE A 67 2.99 1.56 2.21
C ILE A 67 3.98 0.71 1.42
#